data_AF-A0A5E4C4N6-F1
#
_entry.id   AF-A0A5E4C4N6-F1
#
_cell.length_a   1.000
_cell.length_b   1.000
_cell.length_c   1.000
_cell.angle_alpha   90.00
_cell.angle_beta   90.00
_cell.angle_gamma   90.00
#
_symmetry.space_group_name_H-M   'P 1'
#
loop_
_entity.id
_entity.type
_entity.pdbx_description
1 polymer ?
#
loop_
_entity_poly.entity_id
_entity_poly.type
_entity_poly.pdbx_seq_one_letter_code
_entity_poly.pdbx_strand_id
1 'polypeptide(L)'
;MAVPPTYANLGKSARDIFTKGYGFGLIKLYLKTKSENGLEFMSSGSANTETTKVKGSLETKYRWTEYCLTFTEKWNTDNTLGTEITVEDQLARGLKLTFDSSFSPNTGKKNAKIKTGYKREHINLGCDVDFDIAGPSIRGALVLGYEGWLTGYQMNFETAKS
;
A
#
# COMPACT_ATOMS: atom_id res chain seq x y z
N MET A 1 -17.50 -14.70 12.74
CA MET A 1 -16.13 -14.96 13.24
C MET A 1 -15.16 -13.90 12.70
N ALA A 2 -14.06 -13.63 13.42
CA ALA A 2 -13.15 -12.54 13.08
C ALA A 2 -12.34 -12.84 11.81
N VAL A 3 -12.25 -11.86 10.91
CA VAL A 3 -11.34 -11.90 9.77
C VAL A 3 -9.94 -11.57 10.28
N PRO A 4 -8.94 -12.46 10.12
CA PRO A 4 -7.59 -12.18 10.60
C PRO A 4 -6.96 -11.02 9.80
N PRO A 5 -6.03 -10.26 10.41
CA PRO A 5 -5.31 -9.20 9.71
C PRO A 5 -4.44 -9.79 8.59
N THR A 6 -4.04 -8.95 7.64
CA THR A 6 -3.00 -9.34 6.68
C THR A 6 -1.67 -9.57 7.41
N TYR A 7 -0.78 -10.36 6.82
CA TYR A 7 0.52 -10.67 7.43
C TYR A 7 1.31 -9.40 7.82
N ALA A 8 1.31 -8.40 6.94
CA ALA A 8 1.95 -7.10 7.19
C ALA A 8 1.38 -6.34 8.39
N ASN A 9 0.15 -6.63 8.81
CA ASN A 9 -0.55 -6.00 9.92
C ASN A 9 -0.47 -6.81 11.23
N LEU A 10 0.16 -7.99 11.26
CA LEU A 10 0.38 -8.76 12.49
C LEU A 10 1.24 -7.97 13.48
N GLY A 11 0.70 -7.62 14.65
CA GLY A 11 1.40 -6.79 15.65
C GLY A 11 1.49 -5.30 15.28
N LYS A 12 0.68 -4.81 14.33
CA LYS A 12 0.65 -3.39 13.96
C LYS A 12 0.41 -2.48 15.17
N SER A 13 -0.53 -2.83 16.06
CA SER A 13 -0.83 -2.01 17.23
C SER A 13 0.38 -1.81 18.15
N ALA A 14 1.21 -2.84 18.32
CA ALA A 14 2.46 -2.73 19.08
C ALA A 14 3.49 -1.86 18.33
N ARG A 15 3.66 -2.07 17.02
CA ARG A 15 4.56 -1.26 16.17
C ARG A 15 4.15 0.21 16.14
N ASP A 16 2.85 0.50 16.14
CA ASP A 16 2.31 1.86 16.14
C ASP A 16 2.72 2.64 17.40
N ILE A 17 2.86 1.99 18.57
CA ILE A 17 3.32 2.63 19.82
C ILE A 17 4.74 3.19 19.66
N PHE A 18 5.60 2.51 18.90
CA PHE A 18 6.99 2.92 18.70
C PHE A 18 7.19 3.84 17.48
N THR A 19 6.20 3.96 16.60
CA THR A 19 6.37 4.67 15.32
C THR A 19 5.52 5.94 15.22
N LYS A 20 4.34 5.99 15.83
CA LYS A 20 3.48 7.18 15.80
C LYS A 20 4.03 8.27 16.72
N GLY A 21 4.11 9.49 16.19
CA GLY A 21 4.61 10.66 16.93
C GLY A 21 6.13 10.82 16.93
N TYR A 22 6.89 9.82 16.48
CA TYR A 22 8.34 9.87 16.41
C TYR A 22 8.80 10.29 15.00
N GLY A 23 9.27 11.53 14.88
CA GLY A 23 9.73 12.16 13.63
C GLY A 23 11.00 12.97 13.82
N PHE A 24 11.93 12.47 14.64
CA PHE A 24 13.16 13.19 14.99
C PHE A 24 13.95 13.60 13.74
N GLY A 25 14.50 14.81 13.76
CA GLY A 25 15.28 15.37 12.65
C GLY A 25 14.47 15.70 11.38
N LEU A 26 13.13 15.62 11.44
CA LEU A 26 12.24 15.87 10.30
C LEU A 26 11.11 16.83 10.69
N ILE A 27 11.04 17.96 10.01
CA ILE A 27 9.86 18.84 10.05
C ILE A 27 8.87 18.30 9.03
N LYS A 28 7.79 17.68 9.49
CA LYS A 28 6.74 17.12 8.62
C LYS A 28 5.48 17.97 8.69
N LEU A 29 5.03 18.44 7.53
CA LEU A 29 3.73 19.06 7.31
C LEU A 29 2.85 18.05 6.57
N TYR A 30 1.63 17.87 7.05
CA TYR A 30 0.66 16.94 6.47
C TYR A 30 -0.70 17.64 6.40
N LEU A 31 -1.20 17.78 5.17
CA LEU A 31 -2.47 18.41 4.83
C LEU A 31 -3.35 17.32 4.23
N LYS A 32 -4.50 17.08 4.87
CA LYS A 32 -5.50 16.12 4.38
C LYS A 32 -6.83 16.82 4.22
N THR A 33 -7.30 16.86 2.99
CA THR A 33 -8.60 17.42 2.62
C THR A 33 -9.48 16.29 2.14
N LYS A 34 -10.72 16.24 2.62
CA LYS A 34 -11.73 15.29 2.19
C LYS A 34 -12.93 16.07 1.68
N SER A 35 -13.23 15.93 0.41
CA SER A 35 -14.40 16.52 -0.23
C SER A 35 -15.59 15.56 -0.16
N GLU A 36 -16.80 16.12 -0.15
CA GLU A 36 -18.05 15.34 -0.15
C GLU A 36 -18.20 14.50 -1.42
N ASN A 37 -17.64 14.95 -2.54
CA ASN A 37 -17.68 14.27 -3.85
C ASN A 37 -16.78 13.01 -3.95
N GLY A 38 -16.29 12.47 -2.82
CA GLY A 38 -15.45 11.26 -2.79
C GLY A 38 -13.96 11.47 -3.16
N LEU A 39 -13.55 12.73 -3.36
CA LEU A 39 -12.15 13.12 -3.56
C LEU A 39 -11.46 13.37 -2.21
N GLU A 40 -10.31 12.76 -2.01
CA GLU A 40 -9.43 12.94 -0.86
C GLU A 40 -8.06 13.39 -1.39
N PHE A 41 -7.61 14.58 -0.99
CA PHE A 41 -6.28 15.08 -1.29
C PHE A 41 -5.42 15.00 -0.04
N MET A 42 -4.24 14.45 -0.17
CA MET A 42 -3.23 14.35 0.88
C MET A 42 -1.94 14.96 0.35
N SER A 43 -1.61 16.16 0.83
CA SER A 43 -0.32 16.80 0.53
C SER A 43 0.56 16.71 1.75
N SER A 44 1.80 16.27 1.59
CA SER A 44 2.78 16.26 2.67
C SER A 44 4.13 16.78 2.24
N GLY A 45 4.73 17.59 3.09
CA GLY A 45 6.09 18.08 2.95
C GLY A 45 6.92 17.62 4.15
N SER A 46 8.12 17.12 3.90
CA SER A 46 9.08 16.77 4.95
C SER A 46 10.42 17.45 4.67
N ALA A 47 10.89 18.26 5.61
CA ALA A 47 12.22 18.85 5.59
C ALA A 47 13.12 18.11 6.59
N ASN A 48 14.27 17.63 6.13
CA ASN A 48 15.27 17.01 6.98
C ASN A 48 16.20 18.10 7.55
N THR A 49 16.30 18.19 8.88
CA THR A 49 17.04 19.26 9.56
C THR A 49 18.56 19.09 9.51
N GLU A 50 19.07 17.89 9.24
CA GLU A 50 20.50 17.62 9.13
C GLU A 50 21.02 17.85 7.71
N THR A 51 20.26 17.43 6.71
CA THR A 51 20.68 17.49 5.29
C THR A 51 20.11 18.68 4.53
N THR A 52 19.25 19.49 5.17
CA THR A 52 18.48 20.61 4.60
C THR A 52 17.61 20.26 3.38
N LYS A 53 17.49 18.97 3.04
CA LYS A 53 16.68 18.49 1.91
C LYS A 53 15.19 18.54 2.26
N VAL A 54 14.41 19.06 1.32
CA VAL A 54 12.95 19.09 1.39
C VAL A 54 12.38 18.10 0.38
N LYS A 55 11.45 17.26 0.84
CA LYS A 55 10.70 16.33 -0.01
C LYS A 55 9.22 16.64 0.09
N GLY A 56 8.53 16.64 -1.04
CA GLY A 56 7.09 16.78 -1.11
C GLY A 56 6.45 15.55 -1.73
N SER A 57 5.23 15.23 -1.30
CA SER A 57 4.38 14.26 -1.96
C SER A 57 2.93 14.71 -1.95
N LEU A 58 2.25 14.45 -3.06
CA LEU A 58 0.82 14.67 -3.25
C LEU A 58 0.17 13.33 -3.57
N GLU A 59 -0.81 12.93 -2.78
CA GLU A 59 -1.66 11.77 -3.04
C GLU A 59 -3.09 12.27 -3.27
N THR A 60 -3.63 11.99 -4.46
CA THR A 60 -5.02 12.24 -4.82
C THR A 60 -5.73 10.90 -4.84
N LYS A 61 -6.75 10.74 -4.00
CA LYS A 61 -7.56 9.53 -3.91
C LYS A 61 -8.98 9.85 -4.33
N TYR A 62 -9.50 9.07 -5.25
CA TYR A 62 -10.84 9.22 -5.76
C TYR A 62 -11.60 7.91 -5.59
N ARG A 63 -12.67 7.96 -4.79
CA ARG A 63 -13.48 6.79 -4.46
C ARG A 63 -14.78 6.81 -5.26
N TRP A 64 -14.95 5.82 -6.12
CA TRP A 64 -16.20 5.47 -6.77
C TRP A 64 -16.91 4.41 -5.94
N THR A 65 -17.71 4.86 -4.98
CA THR A 65 -18.44 3.98 -4.06
C THR A 65 -19.47 3.10 -4.74
N GLU A 66 -20.07 3.55 -5.86
CA GLU A 66 -21.07 2.76 -6.62
C GLU A 66 -20.49 1.47 -7.19
N TYR A 67 -19.22 1.48 -7.59
CA TYR A 67 -18.54 0.33 -8.18
C TYR A 67 -17.42 -0.22 -7.28
N CYS A 68 -17.35 0.20 -6.01
CA CYS A 68 -16.29 -0.19 -5.08
C CYS A 68 -14.86 -0.02 -5.65
N LEU A 69 -14.68 1.00 -6.48
CA LEU A 69 -13.44 1.34 -7.17
C LEU A 69 -12.78 2.50 -6.45
N THR A 70 -11.49 2.42 -6.18
CA THR A 70 -10.71 3.56 -5.68
C THR A 70 -9.48 3.75 -6.55
N PHE A 71 -9.39 4.93 -7.16
CA PHE A 71 -8.24 5.40 -7.90
C PHE A 71 -7.38 6.24 -6.97
N THR A 72 -6.08 6.00 -6.93
CA THR A 72 -5.14 6.78 -6.14
C THR A 72 -3.96 7.14 -7.00
N GLU A 73 -3.76 8.43 -7.22
CA GLU A 73 -2.58 8.96 -7.89
C GLU A 73 -1.63 9.55 -6.84
N LYS A 74 -0.36 9.21 -6.94
CA LYS A 74 0.72 9.66 -6.08
C LYS A 74 1.75 10.36 -6.94
N TRP A 75 2.14 11.56 -6.54
CA TRP A 75 3.20 12.31 -7.17
C TRP A 75 4.17 12.81 -6.11
N ASN A 76 5.47 12.79 -6.39
CA ASN A 76 6.49 13.28 -5.47
C ASN A 76 7.41 14.30 -6.14
N THR A 77 8.18 15.02 -5.33
CA THR A 77 9.18 16.00 -5.82
C THR A 77 10.35 15.38 -6.58
N ASP A 78 10.53 14.06 -6.48
CA ASP A 78 11.54 13.30 -7.25
C ASP A 78 11.00 12.89 -8.64
N ASN A 79 9.87 13.48 -9.07
CA ASN A 79 9.13 13.20 -10.30
C ASN A 79 8.57 11.77 -10.45
N THR A 80 8.60 10.95 -9.41
CA THR A 80 7.94 9.64 -9.45
C THR A 80 6.42 9.83 -9.44
N LEU A 81 5.79 9.26 -10.46
CA LEU A 81 4.35 9.10 -10.58
C LEU A 81 3.96 7.68 -10.15
N GLY A 82 2.90 7.56 -9.39
CA GLY A 82 2.31 6.30 -8.96
C GLY A 82 0.81 6.33 -9.22
N THR A 83 0.27 5.32 -9.88
CA THR A 83 -1.15 5.16 -10.12
C THR A 83 -1.57 3.83 -9.53
N GLU A 84 -2.48 3.85 -8.56
CA GLU A 84 -2.99 2.69 -7.85
C GLU A 84 -4.50 2.62 -8.09
N ILE A 85 -4.96 1.54 -8.71
CA ILE A 85 -6.36 1.25 -8.97
C ILE A 85 -6.74 0.07 -8.09
N THR A 86 -7.69 0.27 -7.19
CA THR A 86 -8.16 -0.78 -6.29
C THR A 86 -9.63 -1.08 -6.55
N VAL A 87 -9.96 -2.37 -6.62
CA VAL A 87 -11.32 -2.88 -6.75
C VAL A 87 -11.56 -3.78 -5.56
N GLU A 88 -12.55 -3.45 -4.73
CA GLU A 88 -12.93 -4.24 -3.58
C GLU A 88 -14.32 -4.85 -3.78
N ASP A 89 -14.51 -6.08 -3.33
CA ASP A 89 -15.80 -6.75 -3.15
C ASP A 89 -16.71 -6.87 -4.40
N GLN A 90 -16.24 -6.57 -5.61
CA GLN A 90 -17.03 -6.70 -6.86
C GLN A 90 -17.27 -8.15 -7.30
N LEU A 91 -16.21 -8.98 -7.37
CA LEU A 91 -16.31 -10.36 -7.87
C LEU A 91 -16.76 -11.33 -6.77
N ALA A 92 -16.23 -11.15 -5.56
CA ALA A 92 -16.56 -11.95 -4.41
C ALA A 92 -16.37 -11.12 -3.13
N ARG A 93 -17.25 -11.34 -2.15
CA ARG A 93 -17.14 -10.71 -0.83
C ARG A 93 -15.81 -11.09 -0.18
N GLY A 94 -15.00 -10.10 0.13
CA GLY A 94 -13.67 -10.25 0.68
C GLY A 94 -12.53 -10.18 -0.34
N LEU A 95 -12.81 -10.13 -1.64
CA LEU A 95 -11.78 -10.01 -2.66
C LEU A 95 -11.36 -8.54 -2.82
N LYS A 96 -10.06 -8.30 -2.81
CA LYS A 96 -9.44 -7.02 -3.12
C LYS A 96 -8.43 -7.23 -4.24
N LEU A 97 -8.64 -6.56 -5.36
CA LEU A 97 -7.68 -6.48 -6.46
C LEU A 97 -7.09 -5.09 -6.46
N THR A 98 -5.78 -4.99 -6.66
CA THR A 98 -5.08 -3.71 -6.70
C THR A 98 -4.03 -3.76 -7.79
N PHE A 99 -4.16 -2.89 -8.76
CA PHE A 99 -3.17 -2.64 -9.79
C PHE A 99 -2.40 -1.38 -9.41
N ASP A 100 -1.10 -1.50 -9.19
CA ASP A 100 -0.20 -0.41 -8.85
C ASP A 100 0.79 -0.24 -10.00
N SER A 101 0.95 0.97 -10.52
CA SER A 101 1.93 1.30 -11.54
C SER A 101 2.74 2.47 -11.06
N SER A 102 4.07 2.37 -11.12
CA SER A 102 4.98 3.45 -10.76
C SER A 102 5.92 3.74 -11.91
N PHE A 103 6.10 5.03 -12.18
CA PHE A 103 6.97 5.54 -13.21
C PHE A 103 7.87 6.63 -12.65
N SER A 104 9.19 6.46 -12.80
CA SER A 104 10.19 7.46 -12.44
C SER A 104 10.86 7.99 -13.73
N PRO A 105 10.47 9.18 -14.21
CA PRO A 105 11.03 9.77 -15.43
C PRO A 105 12.54 9.97 -15.34
N ASN A 106 13.04 10.40 -14.17
CA ASN A 106 14.46 10.70 -13.94
C ASN A 106 15.39 9.50 -14.21
N THR A 107 14.90 8.27 -14.02
CA THR A 107 15.68 7.03 -14.24
C THR A 107 15.13 6.17 -15.37
N GLY A 108 13.97 6.54 -15.95
CA GLY A 108 13.22 5.71 -16.89
C GLY A 108 12.64 4.44 -16.27
N LYS A 109 12.80 4.21 -14.96
CA LYS A 109 12.34 2.97 -14.31
C LYS A 109 10.82 2.93 -14.27
N LYS A 110 10.27 1.85 -14.81
CA LYS A 110 8.85 1.49 -14.72
C LYS A 110 8.70 0.27 -13.83
N ASN A 111 7.71 0.27 -12.97
CA ASN A 111 7.36 -0.87 -12.17
C ASN A 111 5.83 -1.02 -12.20
N ALA A 112 5.35 -2.25 -12.32
CA ALA A 112 3.93 -2.55 -12.17
C ALA A 112 3.77 -3.66 -11.14
N LYS A 113 2.80 -3.53 -10.24
CA LYS A 113 2.48 -4.55 -9.24
C LYS A 113 1.01 -4.88 -9.30
N ILE A 114 0.72 -6.17 -9.28
CA ILE A 114 -0.64 -6.68 -9.15
C ILE A 114 -0.74 -7.31 -7.78
N LYS A 115 -1.60 -6.77 -6.94
CA LYS A 115 -1.89 -7.31 -5.60
C LYS A 115 -3.28 -7.87 -5.58
N THR A 116 -3.39 -9.08 -5.09
CA THR A 116 -4.65 -9.81 -4.95
C THR A 116 -4.77 -10.24 -3.50
N GLY A 117 -5.84 -9.83 -2.84
CA GLY A 117 -6.13 -10.15 -1.45
C GLY A 117 -7.47 -10.83 -1.38
N TYR A 118 -7.57 -11.91 -0.62
CA TYR A 118 -8.82 -12.55 -0.33
C TYR A 118 -8.96 -12.76 1.17
N LYS A 119 -9.96 -12.12 1.77
CA LYS A 119 -10.26 -12.21 3.19
C LYS A 119 -11.56 -12.98 3.40
N ARG A 120 -11.54 -13.96 4.30
CA ARG A 120 -12.71 -14.72 4.74
C ARG A 120 -12.63 -14.93 6.25
N GLU A 121 -13.68 -15.47 6.85
CA GLU A 121 -13.61 -15.87 8.26
C GLU A 121 -12.44 -16.83 8.47
N HIS A 122 -11.61 -16.57 9.49
CA HIS A 122 -10.39 -17.33 9.84
C HIS A 122 -9.23 -17.30 8.82
N ILE A 123 -9.39 -16.74 7.62
CA ILE A 123 -8.37 -16.80 6.56
C ILE A 123 -8.16 -15.45 5.91
N ASN A 124 -6.90 -15.04 5.75
CA ASN A 124 -6.51 -13.89 4.95
C ASN A 124 -5.36 -14.28 4.03
N LEU A 125 -5.61 -14.27 2.72
CA LEU A 125 -4.67 -14.58 1.67
C LEU A 125 -4.26 -13.29 0.96
N GLY A 126 -2.98 -13.17 0.64
CA GLY A 126 -2.43 -12.10 -0.19
C GLY A 126 -1.45 -12.69 -1.20
N CYS A 127 -1.52 -12.23 -2.43
CA CYS A 127 -0.53 -12.52 -3.47
C CYS A 127 -0.23 -11.23 -4.21
N ASP A 128 1.00 -10.77 -4.08
CA ASP A 128 1.52 -9.57 -4.73
C ASP A 128 2.55 -10.01 -5.78
N VAL A 129 2.29 -9.71 -7.05
CA VAL A 129 3.20 -9.94 -8.16
C VAL A 129 3.80 -8.59 -8.57
N ASP A 130 5.10 -8.45 -8.41
CA ASP A 130 5.86 -7.25 -8.75
C ASP A 130 6.61 -7.49 -10.06
N PHE A 131 6.22 -6.77 -11.10
CA PHE A 131 6.86 -6.74 -12.41
C PHE A 131 7.91 -5.62 -12.41
N ASP A 132 9.12 -5.96 -11.96
CA ASP A 132 10.30 -5.12 -12.14
C ASP A 132 11.08 -5.55 -13.38
N ILE A 133 11.89 -4.63 -13.93
CA ILE A 133 12.74 -4.85 -15.10
C ILE A 133 13.77 -5.98 -14.83
N ALA A 134 14.17 -6.15 -13.57
CA ALA A 134 15.09 -7.21 -13.16
C ALA A 134 14.47 -8.61 -13.21
N GLY A 135 13.14 -8.72 -13.31
CA GLY A 135 12.39 -9.96 -13.33
C GLY A 135 11.22 -9.93 -12.35
N PRO A 136 10.13 -10.67 -12.63
CA PRO A 136 9.00 -10.78 -11.71
C PRO A 136 9.40 -11.30 -10.33
N SER A 137 8.79 -10.74 -9.28
CA SER A 137 8.81 -11.34 -7.95
C SER A 137 7.41 -11.58 -7.44
N ILE A 138 7.20 -12.73 -6.80
CA ILE A 138 5.89 -13.17 -6.32
C ILE A 138 5.97 -13.26 -4.81
N ARG A 139 5.15 -12.45 -4.13
CA ARG A 139 5.02 -12.44 -2.67
C ARG A 139 3.68 -13.02 -2.28
N GLY A 140 3.71 -14.21 -1.69
CA GLY A 140 2.54 -14.84 -1.09
C GLY A 140 2.49 -14.58 0.41
N ALA A 141 1.31 -14.32 0.94
CA ALA A 141 1.04 -14.22 2.36
C ALA A 141 -0.24 -14.99 2.70
N LEU A 142 -0.20 -15.75 3.79
CA LEU A 142 -1.35 -16.45 4.35
C LEU A 142 -1.38 -16.18 5.85
N VAL A 143 -2.54 -15.78 6.37
CA VAL A 143 -2.79 -15.69 7.81
C VAL A 143 -4.02 -16.51 8.14
N LEU A 144 -3.86 -17.42 9.09
CA LEU A 144 -4.92 -18.21 9.68
C LEU A 144 -5.19 -17.70 11.09
N GLY A 145 -6.46 -17.58 11.45
CA GLY A 145 -6.88 -17.24 12.80
C GLY A 145 -7.79 -18.31 13.37
N TYR A 146 -7.58 -18.72 14.62
CA TYR A 146 -8.46 -19.67 15.32
C TYR A 146 -8.47 -19.36 16.82
N GLU A 147 -9.66 -19.15 17.40
CA GLU A 147 -9.84 -18.87 18.84
C GLU A 147 -8.85 -17.83 19.44
N GLY A 148 -8.58 -16.75 18.69
CA GLY A 148 -7.67 -15.67 19.11
C GLY A 148 -6.19 -15.91 18.77
N TRP A 149 -5.80 -17.13 18.38
CA TRP A 149 -4.49 -17.42 17.82
C TRP A 149 -4.40 -16.96 16.37
N LEU A 150 -3.22 -16.47 15.97
CA LEU A 150 -2.92 -16.04 14.61
C LEU A 150 -1.61 -16.68 14.16
N THR A 151 -1.65 -17.43 13.05
CA THR A 151 -0.48 -18.01 12.41
C THR A 151 -0.33 -17.41 11.02
N GLY A 152 0.82 -16.82 10.75
CA GLY A 152 1.14 -16.20 9.47
C GLY A 152 2.27 -16.93 8.75
N TYR A 153 2.15 -17.07 7.44
CA TYR A 153 3.23 -17.49 6.55
C TYR A 153 3.41 -16.44 5.46
N GLN A 154 4.66 -16.09 5.15
CA GLN A 154 5.00 -15.20 4.05
C GLN A 154 6.11 -15.84 3.22
N MET A 155 5.94 -15.82 1.91
CA MET A 155 6.93 -16.25 0.93
C MET A 155 7.23 -15.12 -0.05
N ASN A 156 8.47 -15.04 -0.52
CA ASN A 156 8.88 -14.16 -1.61
C ASN A 156 9.73 -14.98 -2.58
N PHE A 157 9.29 -15.10 -3.81
CA PHE A 157 9.97 -15.83 -4.87
C PHE A 157 10.45 -14.85 -5.93
N GLU A 158 11.75 -14.81 -6.21
CA GLU A 158 12.35 -13.95 -7.23
C GLU A 158 12.67 -14.80 -8.46
N THR A 159 11.95 -14.60 -9.57
CA THR A 159 12.13 -15.43 -10.77
C THR A 159 13.48 -15.20 -11.46
N ALA A 160 14.11 -14.04 -11.20
CA ALA A 160 15.38 -13.65 -11.81
C ALA A 160 16.59 -14.43 -11.29
N LYS A 161 16.46 -15.08 -10.12
CA LYS A 161 17.54 -15.84 -9.47
C LYS A 161 17.32 -17.36 -9.52
N SER A 162 16.33 -17.80 -10.30
CA SER A 162 15.98 -19.20 -10.46
C SER A 162 16.63 -19.84 -11.69
#